data_AF-A0A8T7F1Q2-F1
#
_entry.id   AF-A0A8T7F1Q2-F1
#
_cell.length_a   1.000
_cell.length_b   1.000
_cell.length_c   1.000
_cell.angle_alpha   90.00
_cell.angle_beta   90.00
_cell.angle_gamma   90.00
#
_symmetry.space_group_name_H-M   'P 1'
#
loop_
_entity.id
_entity.type
_entity.pdbx_description
1 polymer ?
#
loop_
_entity_poly.entity_id
_entity_poly.type
_entity_poly.pdbx_seq_one_letter_code
_entity_poly.pdbx_strand_id
1 'polypeptide(L)'
;MVGTELALFIMIGALSILAAVMMLISENAVHSALFLIINFACVAFLYLMLNAPFLFAVQITVYAGAIMVLFLFVIMLMGAERVLPQETQRFTWLAPATLGITMVILFVAGLAIIRSDLDTSEPEPAEPIFRFVHAAAGTDAVDVYIDGDKVVSDLLYREASDFEEFPAGSYTAQVVPHEAELLPENIVLETPVFLAGNGVLSYVLTADATNSGVQALQIEGRIDPNDEKDFARLTLVHAIPCADGSTSCPIEVADITEPGDDPMVLVKSLDYGQAAHFEIKEGEYTLATYPQGHIRAAIDERGDTDEKLDLDALVQVDKKVIDQNTGVLWVVTQDTTGSTIRPKILWFALDNNPDFGSAEGMGQLLFTDYLLPFEVIGLLLLTAMVGVIVLTKQHETPKKPRFRRRMANVPGNPTVEEYMQSLRKNPADSSGD
;
A
#
# COMPACT_ATOMS: atom_id res chain seq x y z
N MET A 1 23.11 0.12 9.58
CA MET A 1 22.70 1.12 8.57
C MET A 1 21.58 2.06 9.07
N VAL A 2 20.94 1.79 10.21
CA VAL A 2 19.84 2.57 10.82
C VAL A 2 20.19 4.03 11.20
N GLY A 3 21.46 4.33 11.52
CA GLY A 3 21.84 5.66 12.01
C GLY A 3 21.69 6.81 10.99
N THR A 4 21.88 6.53 9.70
CA THR A 4 21.75 7.55 8.64
C THR A 4 20.29 7.86 8.30
N GLU A 5 19.43 6.84 8.30
CA GLU A 5 17.99 6.97 8.02
C GLU A 5 17.30 7.73 9.16
N LEU A 6 17.59 7.38 10.41
CA LEU A 6 17.06 8.11 11.57
C LEU A 6 17.50 9.58 11.59
N ALA A 7 18.78 9.85 11.28
CA ALA A 7 19.29 11.21 11.20
C ALA A 7 18.59 12.03 10.09
N LEU A 8 18.35 11.43 8.93
CA LEU A 8 17.60 12.05 7.83
C LEU A 8 16.14 12.34 8.25
N PHE A 9 15.49 11.38 8.92
CA PHE A 9 14.10 11.52 9.37
C PHE A 9 13.95 12.69 10.35
N ILE A 10 14.82 12.76 11.36
CA ILE A 10 14.81 13.83 12.37
C ILE A 10 15.11 15.18 11.71
N MET A 11 16.08 15.25 10.81
CA MET A 11 16.44 16.49 10.11
C MET A 11 15.26 17.02 9.28
N ILE A 12 14.57 16.14 8.56
CA ILE A 12 13.44 16.53 7.71
C ILE A 12 12.19 16.84 8.55
N GLY A 13 11.96 16.11 9.64
CA GLY A 13 10.93 16.43 10.62
C GLY A 13 11.14 17.82 11.25
N ALA A 14 12.37 18.15 11.63
CA ALA A 14 12.71 19.48 12.15
C ALA A 14 12.49 20.58 11.11
N LEU A 15 12.83 20.33 9.83
CA LEU A 15 12.58 21.25 8.73
C LEU A 15 11.07 21.47 8.49
N SER A 16 10.25 20.42 8.57
CA SER A 16 8.80 20.50 8.48
C SER A 16 8.21 21.38 9.59
N ILE A 17 8.64 21.17 10.85
CA ILE A 17 8.20 22.01 11.98
C ILE A 17 8.61 23.47 11.78
N LEU A 18 9.84 23.73 11.34
CA LEU A 18 10.31 25.08 11.04
C LEU A 18 9.45 25.75 9.96
N ALA A 19 9.14 25.03 8.87
CA ALA A 19 8.29 25.54 7.79
C ALA A 19 6.87 25.86 8.29
N ALA A 20 6.28 25.00 9.12
CA ALA A 20 4.98 25.24 9.73
C ALA A 20 4.98 26.47 10.67
N VAL A 21 6.03 26.67 11.46
CA VAL A 21 6.16 27.86 12.32
C VAL A 21 6.34 29.12 11.49
N MET A 22 7.19 29.09 10.45
CA MET A 22 7.38 30.24 9.55
C MET A 22 6.11 30.60 8.78
N MET A 23 5.30 29.61 8.41
CA MET A 23 3.98 29.83 7.81
C MET A 23 3.07 30.65 8.75
N LEU A 24 3.04 30.35 10.04
CA LEU A 24 2.20 31.03 11.04
C LEU A 24 2.67 32.46 11.36
N ILE A 25 3.98 32.71 11.29
CA ILE A 25 4.56 34.03 11.60
C ILE A 25 4.46 34.97 10.39
N SER A 26 4.33 34.42 9.17
CA SER A 26 4.37 35.22 7.96
C SER A 26 3.13 36.10 7.80
N GLU A 27 3.35 37.42 7.81
CA GLU A 27 2.28 38.42 7.62
C GLU A 27 1.82 38.52 6.15
N ASN A 28 2.65 38.11 5.18
CA ASN A 28 2.29 38.11 3.77
C ASN A 28 1.68 36.75 3.39
N ALA A 29 0.46 36.78 2.85
CA ALA A 29 -0.26 35.60 2.40
C ALA A 29 0.54 34.74 1.41
N VAL A 30 1.34 35.36 0.53
CA VAL A 30 2.19 34.63 -0.44
C VAL A 30 3.31 33.89 0.25
N HIS A 31 4.00 34.53 1.20
CA HIS A 31 5.08 33.90 1.95
C HIS A 31 4.56 32.77 2.86
N SER A 32 3.43 32.98 3.53
CA SER A 32 2.77 31.95 4.33
C SER A 32 2.48 30.69 3.50
N ALA A 33 1.92 30.87 2.30
CA ALA A 33 1.59 29.75 1.44
C ALA A 33 2.83 29.09 0.76
N LEU A 34 3.92 29.83 0.52
CA LEU A 34 5.20 29.23 0.09
C LEU A 34 5.77 28.30 1.18
N PHE A 35 5.70 28.70 2.45
CA PHE A 35 6.11 27.85 3.57
C PHE A 35 5.21 26.61 3.73
N LEU A 36 3.92 26.73 3.42
CA LEU A 36 3.00 25.59 3.38
C LEU A 36 3.39 24.54 2.32
N ILE A 37 3.83 24.98 1.12
CA ILE A 37 4.35 24.05 0.10
C ILE A 37 5.60 23.33 0.61
N ILE A 38 6.54 24.05 1.20
CA ILE A 38 7.76 23.46 1.76
C ILE A 38 7.40 22.42 2.83
N ASN A 39 6.42 22.73 3.69
CA ASN A 39 5.93 21.78 4.68
C ASN A 39 5.35 20.52 4.04
N PHE A 40 4.49 20.64 3.04
CA PHE A 40 3.94 19.48 2.32
C PHE A 40 4.98 18.67 1.56
N ALA A 41 6.03 19.31 1.03
CA ALA A 41 7.16 18.63 0.42
C ALA A 41 7.97 17.83 1.46
N CYS A 42 8.19 18.39 2.65
CA CYS A 42 8.85 17.68 3.75
C CYS A 42 8.02 16.48 4.22
N VAL A 43 6.70 16.66 4.39
CA VAL A 43 5.78 15.56 4.75
C VAL A 43 5.76 14.47 3.68
N ALA A 44 5.75 14.83 2.39
CA ALA A 44 5.85 13.86 1.31
C ALA A 44 7.14 13.03 1.45
N PHE A 45 8.28 13.70 1.66
CA PHE A 45 9.55 13.00 1.83
C PHE A 45 9.55 12.09 3.08
N LEU A 46 8.89 12.48 4.17
CA LEU A 46 8.68 11.60 5.32
C LEU A 46 7.86 10.36 4.95
N TYR A 47 6.82 10.50 4.13
CA TYR A 47 6.08 9.33 3.61
C TYR A 47 6.97 8.42 2.74
N LEU A 48 7.84 9.00 1.91
CA LEU A 48 8.79 8.23 1.14
C LEU A 48 9.76 7.45 2.04
N MET A 49 10.25 8.08 3.11
CA MET A 49 11.11 7.44 4.10
C MET A 49 10.41 6.35 4.91
N LEU A 50 9.09 6.47 5.12
CA LEU A 50 8.25 5.46 5.78
C LEU A 50 7.79 4.35 4.82
N ASN A 51 8.39 4.25 3.64
CA ASN A 51 8.03 3.29 2.60
C ASN A 51 6.55 3.37 2.17
N ALA A 52 5.98 4.57 2.14
CA ALA A 52 4.61 4.85 1.69
C ALA A 52 4.61 5.62 0.35
N PRO A 53 4.97 4.96 -0.78
CA PRO A 53 5.15 5.62 -2.08
C PRO A 53 3.85 6.20 -2.64
N PHE A 54 2.70 5.58 -2.37
CA PHE A 54 1.39 6.10 -2.79
C PHE A 54 1.08 7.44 -2.09
N LEU A 55 1.23 7.49 -0.75
CA LEU A 55 1.00 8.72 0.01
C LEU A 55 1.99 9.83 -0.41
N PHE A 56 3.26 9.48 -0.66
CA PHE A 56 4.23 10.40 -1.24
C PHE A 56 3.76 11.00 -2.57
N ALA A 57 3.31 10.15 -3.51
CA ALA A 57 2.85 10.58 -4.83
C ALA A 57 1.59 11.46 -4.75
N VAL A 58 0.61 11.09 -3.94
CA VAL A 58 -0.62 11.87 -3.73
C VAL A 58 -0.31 13.21 -3.06
N GLN A 59 0.59 13.23 -2.07
CA GLN A 59 1.02 14.45 -1.39
C GLN A 59 1.62 15.47 -2.35
N ILE A 60 2.45 15.02 -3.30
CA ILE A 60 3.07 15.90 -4.28
C ILE A 60 2.09 16.34 -5.37
N THR A 61 1.34 15.39 -5.95
CA THR A 61 0.50 15.68 -7.13
C THR A 61 -0.77 16.43 -6.77
N VAL A 62 -1.46 16.02 -5.70
CA VAL A 62 -2.77 16.56 -5.32
C VAL A 62 -2.61 17.73 -4.34
N TYR A 63 -1.98 17.48 -3.19
CA TYR A 63 -1.93 18.47 -2.11
C TYR A 63 -0.96 19.61 -2.42
N ALA A 64 0.34 19.31 -2.56
CA ALA A 64 1.37 20.32 -2.84
C ALA A 64 1.26 20.88 -4.26
N GLY A 65 0.85 20.06 -5.23
CA GLY A 65 0.67 20.41 -6.63
C GLY A 65 -0.67 21.09 -6.90
N ALA A 66 -1.69 20.32 -7.24
CA ALA A 66 -2.93 20.83 -7.79
C ALA A 66 -3.67 21.84 -6.87
N ILE A 67 -3.86 21.47 -5.60
CA ILE A 67 -4.66 22.29 -4.67
C ILE A 67 -3.86 23.53 -4.25
N MET A 68 -2.64 23.36 -3.73
CA MET A 68 -1.85 24.49 -3.23
C MET A 68 -1.42 25.48 -4.32
N VAL A 69 -1.01 25.01 -5.51
CA VAL A 69 -0.64 25.92 -6.60
C VAL A 69 -1.85 26.74 -7.06
N LEU A 70 -3.04 26.13 -7.13
CA LEU A 70 -4.27 26.87 -7.44
C LEU A 70 -4.56 27.94 -6.38
N PHE A 71 -4.49 27.59 -5.09
CA PHE A 71 -4.71 28.56 -4.02
C PHE A 71 -3.68 29.70 -4.05
N LEU A 72 -2.40 29.38 -4.28
CA LEU A 72 -1.34 30.39 -4.45
C LEU A 72 -1.66 31.36 -5.58
N PHE A 73 -2.06 30.82 -6.73
CA PHE A 73 -2.41 31.65 -7.88
C PHE A 73 -3.60 32.56 -7.56
N VAL A 74 -4.62 32.03 -6.87
CA VAL A 74 -5.80 32.81 -6.46
C VAL A 74 -5.44 33.93 -5.48
N ILE A 75 -4.68 33.67 -4.41
CA ILE A 75 -4.31 34.71 -3.43
C ILE A 75 -3.34 35.75 -4.01
N MET A 76 -2.48 35.33 -4.95
CA MET A 76 -1.57 36.22 -5.67
C MET A 76 -2.34 37.12 -6.64
N LEU A 77 -3.30 36.57 -7.40
CA LEU A 77 -4.18 37.34 -8.28
C LEU A 77 -5.13 38.27 -7.53
N MET A 78 -5.59 37.88 -6.35
CA MET A 78 -6.41 38.75 -5.49
C MET A 78 -5.63 39.94 -4.94
N GLY A 79 -4.31 40.03 -5.16
CA GLY A 79 -3.54 41.23 -4.87
C GLY A 79 -3.66 41.66 -3.41
N ALA A 80 -3.58 40.71 -2.48
CA ALA A 80 -3.64 40.98 -1.04
C ALA A 80 -2.43 41.81 -0.52
N GLU A 81 -1.50 42.18 -1.40
CA GLU A 81 -0.59 43.30 -1.15
C GLU A 81 -1.33 44.61 -1.38
N ARG A 82 -2.01 45.13 -0.34
CA ARG A 82 -1.88 46.49 0.23
C ARG A 82 -2.77 46.61 1.46
N VAL A 83 -2.18 46.62 2.65
CA VAL A 83 -2.76 47.36 3.78
C VAL A 83 -1.65 48.20 4.39
N LEU A 84 -1.96 49.48 4.53
CA LEU A 84 -1.20 50.63 5.03
C LEU A 84 -0.38 50.31 6.31
N PRO A 85 0.62 51.14 6.70
CA PRO A 85 1.28 51.00 7.99
C PRO A 85 0.27 51.25 9.10
N GLN A 86 -0.40 50.18 9.55
CA GLN A 86 -1.21 50.20 10.74
C GLN A 86 -0.25 49.98 11.91
N GLU A 87 -0.22 50.98 12.79
CA GLU A 87 0.38 50.90 14.10
C GLU A 87 0.11 49.53 14.72
N THR A 88 1.17 48.75 14.87
CA THR A 88 1.10 47.42 15.46
C THR A 88 0.62 47.55 16.90
N GLN A 89 -0.66 47.29 17.16
CA GLN A 89 -1.13 46.83 18.47
C GLN A 89 -0.56 45.44 18.67
N ARG A 90 0.69 45.50 19.11
CA ARG A 90 1.68 44.45 19.14
C ARG A 90 1.23 43.44 20.19
N PHE A 91 0.61 42.34 19.75
CA PHE A 91 0.59 41.09 20.52
C PHE A 91 2.01 40.48 20.51
N THR A 92 3.00 41.29 20.92
CA THR A 92 4.44 41.02 20.90
C THR A 92 4.83 39.82 21.76
N TRP A 93 3.89 39.31 22.57
CA TRP A 93 4.12 38.18 23.45
C TRP A 93 3.78 36.83 22.81
N LEU A 94 2.98 36.81 21.73
CA LEU A 94 2.65 35.55 21.05
C LEU A 94 3.82 35.02 20.20
N ALA A 95 4.55 35.89 19.50
CA ALA A 95 5.72 35.50 18.71
C ALA A 95 6.87 34.87 19.54
N PRO A 96 7.30 35.44 20.68
CA PRO A 96 8.25 34.77 21.57
C PRO A 96 7.63 33.56 22.28
N ALA A 97 6.31 33.53 22.51
CA ALA A 97 5.65 32.36 23.09
C ALA A 97 5.65 31.17 22.13
N THR A 98 5.36 31.36 20.85
CA THR A 98 5.43 30.27 19.84
C THR A 98 6.86 29.78 19.63
N LEU A 99 7.83 30.69 19.61
CA LEU A 99 9.24 30.35 19.50
C LEU A 99 9.72 29.61 20.77
N GLY A 100 9.26 30.04 21.94
CA GLY A 100 9.50 29.37 23.22
C GLY A 100 8.86 27.99 23.30
N ILE A 101 7.59 27.83 22.91
CA ILE A 101 6.89 26.53 22.87
C ILE A 101 7.60 25.58 21.90
N THR A 102 7.97 26.05 20.71
CA THR A 102 8.71 25.24 19.73
C THR A 102 10.07 24.82 20.28
N MET A 103 10.80 25.74 20.91
CA MET A 103 12.10 25.47 21.51
C MET A 103 11.99 24.52 22.71
N VAL A 104 10.92 24.62 23.51
CA VAL A 104 10.63 23.70 24.61
C VAL A 104 10.26 22.32 24.07
N ILE A 105 9.45 22.22 23.03
CA ILE A 105 9.11 20.94 22.39
C ILE A 105 10.37 20.29 21.82
N LEU A 106 11.22 21.04 21.11
CA LEU A 106 12.49 20.55 20.58
C LEU A 106 13.46 20.16 21.69
N PHE A 107 13.49 20.90 22.79
CA PHE A 107 14.34 20.59 23.95
C PHE A 107 13.83 19.37 24.72
N VAL A 108 12.51 19.20 24.86
CA VAL A 108 11.88 18.02 25.47
C VAL A 108 12.08 16.81 24.59
N ALA A 109 11.89 16.93 23.27
CA ALA A 109 12.19 15.87 22.31
C ALA A 109 13.68 15.51 22.33
N GLY A 110 14.57 16.50 22.33
CA GLY A 110 16.01 16.29 22.44
C GLY A 110 16.42 15.64 23.76
N LEU A 111 15.85 16.05 24.89
CA LEU A 111 16.05 15.40 26.19
C LEU A 111 15.46 14.00 26.22
N ALA A 112 14.31 13.78 25.56
CA ALA A 112 13.69 12.47 25.38
C ALA A 112 14.44 11.61 24.35
N ILE A 113 15.44 12.13 23.65
CA ILE A 113 16.34 11.33 22.82
C ILE A 113 17.63 11.03 23.58
N ILE A 114 18.12 11.99 24.37
CA ILE A 114 19.36 11.87 25.15
C ILE A 114 19.16 11.03 26.42
N ARG A 115 17.99 11.10 27.06
CA ARG A 115 17.69 10.39 28.32
C ARG A 115 16.93 9.10 28.15
N SER A 116 16.35 8.88 26.98
CA SER A 116 15.75 7.59 26.69
C SER A 116 16.89 6.64 26.36
N ASP A 117 16.95 5.51 27.05
CA ASP A 117 16.92 4.25 26.30
C ASP A 117 15.70 4.42 25.38
N LEU A 118 15.89 5.03 24.20
CA LEU A 118 15.01 4.74 23.08
C LEU A 118 15.37 3.31 22.84
N ASP A 119 14.61 2.52 23.57
CA ASP A 119 14.71 1.11 23.72
C ASP A 119 15.15 0.61 22.35
N THR A 120 16.22 -0.17 22.34
CA THR A 120 16.38 -1.22 21.34
C THR A 120 15.19 -2.17 21.50
N SER A 121 13.96 -1.66 21.46
CA SER A 121 12.81 -2.39 20.99
C SER A 121 13.26 -2.76 19.59
N GLU A 122 13.74 -4.00 19.48
CA GLU A 122 13.47 -4.75 18.26
C GLU A 122 12.06 -4.34 17.83
N PRO A 123 11.87 -3.91 16.57
CA PRO A 123 10.53 -3.62 16.08
C PRO A 123 9.64 -4.73 16.60
N GLU A 124 8.55 -4.39 17.29
CA GLU A 124 7.62 -5.42 17.79
C GLU A 124 7.41 -6.34 16.59
N PRO A 125 7.89 -7.58 16.66
CA PRO A 125 7.98 -8.37 15.45
C PRO A 125 6.57 -8.43 14.91
N ALA A 126 6.39 -8.00 13.65
CA ALA A 126 5.07 -7.93 13.05
C ALA A 126 4.32 -9.20 13.42
N GLU A 127 3.12 -9.04 13.98
CA GLU A 127 2.33 -10.16 14.49
C GLU A 127 2.36 -11.26 13.42
N PRO A 128 2.83 -12.48 13.75
CA PRO A 128 2.92 -13.53 12.76
C PRO A 128 1.55 -13.75 12.15
N ILE A 129 1.53 -13.76 10.82
CA ILE A 129 0.33 -14.10 10.07
C ILE A 129 0.36 -15.58 9.77
N PHE A 130 -0.72 -16.27 10.10
CA PHE A 130 -0.86 -17.66 9.73
C PHE A 130 -2.18 -17.96 9.05
N ARG A 131 -2.22 -19.11 8.39
CA ARG A 131 -3.45 -19.71 7.86
C ARG A 131 -3.45 -21.21 8.04
N PHE A 132 -4.63 -21.81 7.97
CA PHE A 132 -4.81 -23.24 7.88
C PHE A 132 -5.12 -23.67 6.44
N VAL A 133 -4.57 -24.80 6.03
CA VAL A 133 -4.74 -25.35 4.69
C VAL A 133 -5.22 -26.78 4.84
N HIS A 134 -6.41 -27.08 4.32
CA HIS A 134 -6.96 -28.42 4.43
C HIS A 134 -6.57 -29.27 3.22
N ALA A 135 -5.52 -30.08 3.39
CA ALA A 135 -5.03 -31.03 2.41
C ALA A 135 -5.30 -32.51 2.76
N ALA A 136 -5.88 -32.79 3.93
CA ALA A 136 -6.23 -34.14 4.35
C ALA A 136 -7.39 -34.71 3.51
N ALA A 137 -7.13 -35.69 2.65
CA ALA A 137 -8.18 -36.31 1.87
C ALA A 137 -9.01 -37.28 2.71
N GLY A 138 -10.31 -37.38 2.41
CA GLY A 138 -11.21 -38.32 3.06
C GLY A 138 -11.74 -37.88 4.43
N THR A 139 -11.48 -36.63 4.84
CA THR A 139 -12.14 -36.00 5.99
C THR A 139 -13.18 -35.00 5.51
N ASP A 140 -14.24 -34.85 6.29
CA ASP A 140 -15.25 -33.80 6.09
C ASP A 140 -14.66 -32.42 6.43
N ALA A 141 -15.45 -31.38 6.23
CA ALA A 141 -15.12 -30.02 6.65
C ALA A 141 -14.67 -29.99 8.12
N VAL A 142 -13.75 -29.09 8.46
CA VAL A 142 -13.22 -28.97 9.82
C VAL A 142 -13.35 -27.56 10.36
N ASP A 143 -13.55 -27.47 11.68
CA ASP A 143 -13.39 -26.25 12.45
C ASP A 143 -12.03 -26.30 13.18
N VAL A 144 -11.33 -25.17 13.22
CA VAL A 144 -10.02 -25.05 13.88
C VAL A 144 -10.14 -24.11 15.07
N TYR A 145 -9.67 -24.60 16.21
CA TYR A 145 -9.64 -23.90 17.48
C TYR A 145 -8.21 -23.65 17.90
N ILE A 146 -7.92 -22.47 18.47
CA ILE A 146 -6.63 -22.14 19.08
C ILE A 146 -6.89 -21.77 20.54
N ASP A 147 -6.28 -22.51 21.47
CA ASP A 147 -6.49 -22.38 22.92
C ASP A 147 -7.98 -22.38 23.35
N GLY A 148 -8.83 -23.05 22.56
CA GLY A 148 -10.26 -23.19 22.78
C GLY A 148 -11.15 -22.18 22.06
N ASP A 149 -10.58 -21.13 21.46
CA ASP A 149 -11.31 -20.16 20.66
C ASP A 149 -11.38 -20.64 19.20
N LYS A 150 -12.58 -20.60 18.59
CA LYS A 150 -12.75 -20.98 17.18
C LYS A 150 -12.17 -19.89 16.28
N VAL A 151 -11.15 -20.23 15.51
CA VAL A 151 -10.45 -19.32 14.60
C VAL A 151 -10.95 -19.52 13.17
N VAL A 152 -11.03 -20.77 12.71
CA VAL A 152 -11.54 -21.11 11.38
C VAL A 152 -12.79 -21.97 11.52
N SER A 153 -13.79 -21.72 10.70
CA SER A 153 -14.99 -22.54 10.62
C SER A 153 -15.26 -22.98 9.19
N ASP A 154 -15.79 -24.20 9.03
CA ASP A 154 -16.19 -24.78 7.75
C ASP A 154 -15.06 -24.82 6.71
N LEU A 155 -13.85 -25.18 7.14
CA LEU A 155 -12.71 -25.31 6.23
C LEU A 155 -12.86 -26.61 5.43
N LEU A 156 -13.18 -26.51 4.13
CA LEU A 156 -13.38 -27.67 3.27
C LEU A 156 -12.05 -28.28 2.79
N TYR A 157 -12.07 -29.57 2.44
CA TYR A 157 -10.96 -30.20 1.74
C TYR A 157 -10.64 -29.44 0.43
N ARG A 158 -9.36 -29.11 0.23
CA ARG A 158 -8.81 -28.30 -0.88
C ARG A 158 -9.08 -26.80 -0.76
N GLU A 159 -9.39 -26.33 0.43
CA GLU A 159 -9.45 -24.91 0.75
C GLU A 159 -8.35 -24.48 1.73
N ALA A 160 -8.09 -23.19 1.75
CA ALA A 160 -7.22 -22.53 2.71
C ALA A 160 -8.02 -21.41 3.38
N SER A 161 -7.78 -21.21 4.67
CA SER A 161 -8.32 -20.04 5.37
C SER A 161 -7.62 -18.77 4.90
N ASP A 162 -8.22 -17.64 5.22
CA ASP A 162 -7.56 -16.34 5.15
C ASP A 162 -6.36 -16.31 6.11
N PHE A 163 -5.45 -15.37 5.85
CA PHE A 163 -4.37 -15.05 6.78
C PHE A 163 -4.91 -14.24 7.95
N GLU A 164 -4.60 -14.68 9.17
CA GLU A 164 -4.95 -13.96 10.39
C GLU A 164 -3.69 -13.59 11.18
N GLU A 165 -3.68 -12.38 11.74
CA GLU A 165 -2.64 -11.87 12.64
C GLU A 165 -2.86 -12.44 14.04
N PHE A 166 -1.80 -13.02 14.62
CA PHE A 166 -1.82 -13.51 15.99
C PHE A 166 -0.61 -13.01 16.77
N PRO A 167 -0.74 -12.76 18.08
CA PRO A 167 0.41 -12.43 18.90
C PRO A 167 1.45 -13.56 18.87
N ALA A 168 2.73 -13.20 18.91
CA ALA A 168 3.79 -14.20 19.02
C ALA A 168 3.68 -14.96 20.34
N GLY A 169 3.74 -16.29 20.30
CA GLY A 169 3.48 -17.12 21.47
C GLY A 169 3.39 -18.61 21.17
N SER A 170 3.15 -19.38 22.24
CA SER A 170 2.85 -20.81 22.16
C SER A 170 1.37 -21.01 22.39
N TYR A 171 0.72 -21.68 21.45
CA TYR A 171 -0.70 -21.98 21.44
C TYR A 171 -0.92 -23.48 21.24
N THR A 172 -2.14 -23.93 21.51
CA THR A 172 -2.59 -25.29 21.19
C THR A 172 -3.65 -25.21 20.11
N ALA A 173 -3.35 -25.74 18.92
CA ALA A 173 -4.34 -25.85 17.85
C ALA A 173 -5.05 -27.20 17.94
N GLN A 174 -6.37 -27.15 17.90
CA GLN A 174 -7.27 -28.30 17.92
C GLN A 174 -8.15 -28.28 16.68
N VAL A 175 -8.18 -29.39 15.95
CA VAL A 175 -9.00 -29.57 14.76
C VAL A 175 -10.13 -30.53 15.07
N VAL A 176 -11.35 -30.10 14.79
CA VAL A 176 -12.60 -30.81 15.09
C VAL A 176 -13.44 -30.86 13.81
N PRO A 177 -14.21 -31.93 13.55
CA PRO A 177 -15.14 -31.96 12.42
C PRO A 177 -16.13 -30.80 12.51
N HIS A 178 -16.50 -30.23 11.36
CA HIS A 178 -17.47 -29.15 11.30
C HIS A 178 -18.80 -29.56 11.96
N GLU A 179 -19.44 -28.61 12.64
CA GLU A 179 -20.65 -28.79 13.47
C GLU A 179 -20.47 -29.65 14.75
N ALA A 180 -19.31 -30.27 14.99
CA ALA A 180 -19.06 -30.98 16.24
C ALA A 180 -18.63 -30.02 17.36
N GLU A 181 -19.00 -30.33 18.61
CA GLU A 181 -18.59 -29.56 19.77
C GLU A 181 -17.12 -29.84 20.13
N LEU A 182 -16.41 -28.83 20.65
CA LEU A 182 -15.03 -28.95 21.13
C LEU A 182 -14.98 -29.79 22.42
N LEU A 183 -15.01 -31.10 22.24
CA LEU A 183 -14.91 -32.12 23.29
C LEU A 183 -13.75 -33.06 22.96
N PRO A 184 -13.06 -33.63 23.97
CA PRO A 184 -11.87 -34.49 23.73
C PRO A 184 -12.11 -35.68 22.79
N GLU A 185 -13.34 -36.16 22.69
CA GLU A 185 -13.76 -37.26 21.80
C GLU A 185 -13.92 -36.86 20.33
N ASN A 186 -14.10 -35.57 20.06
CA ASN A 186 -14.27 -35.01 18.71
C ASN A 186 -12.97 -34.39 18.16
N ILE A 187 -11.92 -34.28 18.98
CA ILE A 187 -10.62 -33.73 18.55
C ILE A 187 -9.94 -34.77 17.65
N VAL A 188 -9.75 -34.42 16.38
CA VAL A 188 -9.10 -35.26 15.37
C VAL A 188 -7.60 -34.99 15.32
N LEU A 189 -7.18 -33.77 15.64
CA LEU A 189 -5.79 -33.38 15.78
C LEU A 189 -5.64 -32.36 16.90
N GLU A 190 -4.66 -32.57 17.77
CA GLU A 190 -4.19 -31.59 18.74
C GLU A 190 -2.69 -31.42 18.53
N THR A 191 -2.24 -30.19 18.24
CA THR A 191 -0.84 -29.89 17.99
C THR A 191 -0.42 -28.60 18.67
N PRO A 192 0.76 -28.55 19.31
CA PRO A 192 1.33 -27.28 19.73
C PRO A 192 1.66 -26.43 18.49
N VAL A 193 1.34 -25.15 18.58
CA VAL A 193 1.60 -24.13 17.56
C VAL A 193 2.53 -23.10 18.19
N PHE A 194 3.73 -22.96 17.62
CA PHE A 194 4.67 -21.94 18.04
C PHE A 194 4.74 -20.86 16.97
N LEU A 195 4.24 -19.68 17.33
CA LEU A 195 4.26 -18.50 16.49
C LEU A 195 5.47 -17.65 16.91
N ALA A 196 6.56 -17.80 16.16
CA ALA A 196 7.69 -16.90 16.26
C ALA A 196 7.28 -15.53 15.69
N GLY A 197 7.74 -14.44 16.30
CA GLY A 197 7.48 -13.11 15.76
C GLY A 197 8.07 -12.93 14.36
N ASN A 198 7.39 -12.17 13.49
CA ASN A 198 7.87 -11.75 12.15
C ASN A 198 7.91 -12.86 11.08
N GLY A 199 6.93 -13.76 11.05
CA GLY A 199 6.86 -14.87 10.09
C GLY A 199 5.49 -15.03 9.43
N VAL A 200 5.49 -15.60 8.23
CA VAL A 200 4.30 -16.12 7.57
C VAL A 200 4.26 -17.61 7.79
N LEU A 201 3.17 -18.14 8.33
CA LEU A 201 3.04 -19.56 8.60
C LEU A 201 1.82 -20.15 7.88
N SER A 202 1.96 -21.34 7.33
CA SER A 202 0.84 -22.13 6.82
C SER A 202 0.83 -23.47 7.52
N TYR A 203 -0.24 -23.76 8.24
CA TYR A 203 -0.47 -25.08 8.83
C TYR A 203 -1.23 -25.94 7.84
N VAL A 204 -0.51 -26.89 7.23
CA VAL A 204 -1.08 -27.81 6.24
C VAL A 204 -1.57 -29.06 6.95
N LEU A 205 -2.89 -29.22 7.03
CA LEU A 205 -3.55 -30.42 7.53
C LEU A 205 -3.46 -31.50 6.45
N THR A 206 -2.82 -32.63 6.74
CA THR A 206 -2.63 -33.75 5.82
C THR A 206 -3.17 -35.05 6.42
N ALA A 207 -3.55 -35.99 5.56
CA ALA A 207 -4.06 -37.29 5.99
C ALA A 207 -2.92 -38.30 6.11
N ASP A 208 -2.84 -38.98 7.25
CA ASP A 208 -2.02 -40.17 7.42
C ASP A 208 -2.80 -41.40 6.97
N ALA A 209 -2.55 -41.83 5.74
CA ALA A 209 -3.19 -43.02 5.17
C ALA A 209 -2.85 -44.32 5.91
N THR A 210 -1.82 -44.34 6.77
CA THR A 210 -1.41 -45.53 7.53
C THR A 210 -2.12 -45.64 8.89
N ASN A 211 -2.40 -44.51 9.55
CA ASN A 211 -3.00 -44.47 10.88
C ASN A 211 -4.42 -43.86 10.92
N SER A 212 -5.02 -43.54 9.76
CA SER A 212 -6.37 -42.93 9.65
C SER A 212 -6.53 -41.62 10.44
N GLY A 213 -5.42 -40.95 10.76
CA GLY A 213 -5.39 -39.70 11.52
C GLY A 213 -5.08 -38.49 10.65
N VAL A 214 -5.46 -37.30 11.10
CA VAL A 214 -5.02 -36.03 10.52
C VAL A 214 -3.71 -35.62 11.20
N GLN A 215 -2.75 -35.14 10.43
CA GLN A 215 -1.50 -34.55 10.91
C GLN A 215 -1.41 -33.10 10.44
N ALA A 216 -0.70 -32.24 11.17
CA ALA A 216 -0.39 -30.88 10.71
C ALA A 216 1.10 -30.76 10.40
N LEU A 217 1.40 -30.12 9.28
CA LEU A 217 2.73 -29.70 8.90
C LEU A 217 2.81 -28.19 9.02
N GLN A 218 3.74 -27.70 9.83
CA GLN A 218 4.04 -26.28 9.94
C GLN A 218 4.99 -25.90 8.79
N ILE A 219 4.51 -25.03 7.91
CA ILE A 219 5.27 -24.55 6.76
C ILE A 219 5.55 -23.07 6.94
N GLU A 220 6.82 -22.72 7.02
CA GLU A 220 7.25 -21.33 6.91
C GLU A 220 7.01 -20.85 5.48
N GLY A 221 6.20 -19.81 5.34
CA GLY A 221 5.93 -19.14 4.09
C GLY A 221 6.76 -17.88 3.92
N ARG A 222 6.70 -17.30 2.73
CA ARG A 222 7.19 -15.96 2.45
C ARG A 222 6.13 -15.16 1.70
N ILE A 223 5.67 -14.05 2.27
CA ILE A 223 4.71 -13.11 1.63
C ILE A 223 5.42 -11.86 1.08
N ASP A 224 6.75 -11.74 1.28
CA ASP A 224 7.53 -10.63 0.72
C ASP A 224 7.21 -10.45 -0.77
N PRO A 225 6.97 -9.21 -1.26
CA PRO A 225 6.72 -8.97 -2.68
C PRO A 225 7.85 -9.55 -3.54
N ASN A 226 7.52 -9.96 -4.75
CA ASN A 226 8.54 -10.44 -5.67
C ASN A 226 9.42 -9.27 -6.12
N ASP A 227 10.74 -9.41 -5.98
CA ASP A 227 11.70 -8.36 -6.36
C ASP A 227 11.76 -8.20 -7.90
N GLU A 228 11.39 -9.24 -8.66
CA GLU A 228 11.40 -9.27 -10.12
C GLU A 228 10.00 -9.30 -10.73
N LYS A 229 9.75 -8.39 -11.69
CA LYS A 229 8.41 -8.04 -12.21
C LYS A 229 7.67 -9.12 -13.03
N ASP A 230 8.29 -10.26 -13.36
CA ASP A 230 7.69 -11.26 -14.26
C ASP A 230 7.69 -12.69 -13.66
N PHE A 231 7.91 -12.81 -12.36
CA PHE A 231 8.05 -14.10 -11.69
C PHE A 231 6.88 -14.35 -10.73
N ALA A 232 6.52 -15.62 -10.57
CA ALA A 232 5.64 -16.14 -9.55
C ALA A 232 6.46 -16.90 -8.50
N ARG A 233 6.05 -16.83 -7.25
CA ARG A 233 6.70 -17.57 -6.16
C ARG A 233 5.92 -18.82 -5.85
N LEU A 234 6.60 -19.96 -5.91
CA LEU A 234 6.03 -21.26 -5.57
C LEU A 234 6.64 -21.75 -4.27
N THR A 235 5.78 -22.11 -3.33
CA THR A 235 6.14 -22.88 -2.14
C THR A 235 5.63 -24.29 -2.34
N LEU A 236 6.54 -25.22 -2.57
CA LEU A 236 6.24 -26.64 -2.69
C LEU A 236 6.38 -27.31 -1.32
N VAL A 237 5.38 -28.07 -0.90
CA VAL A 237 5.36 -28.82 0.36
C VAL A 237 5.20 -30.31 0.07
N HIS A 238 6.08 -31.13 0.65
CA HIS A 238 5.92 -32.56 0.62
C HIS A 238 5.14 -33.04 1.84
N ALA A 239 3.86 -33.35 1.64
CA ALA A 239 2.90 -33.73 2.68
C ALA A 239 2.45 -35.21 2.58
N ILE A 240 3.15 -36.05 1.82
CA ILE A 240 2.93 -37.49 1.78
C ILE A 240 3.81 -38.13 2.88
N PRO A 241 3.23 -38.74 3.92
CA PRO A 241 3.99 -39.47 4.93
C PRO A 241 4.79 -40.61 4.31
N CYS A 242 6.00 -40.83 4.82
CA CYS A 242 6.84 -41.94 4.36
C CYS A 242 6.22 -43.28 4.78
N ALA A 243 6.25 -44.28 3.88
CA ALA A 243 5.60 -45.58 4.10
C ALA A 243 6.17 -46.36 5.29
N ASP A 244 7.42 -46.09 5.68
CA ASP A 244 8.11 -46.70 6.82
C ASP A 244 7.96 -45.88 8.13
N GLY A 245 7.18 -44.80 8.10
CA GLY A 245 7.02 -43.87 9.21
C GLY A 245 8.26 -43.01 9.49
N SER A 246 9.28 -43.05 8.61
CA SER A 246 10.42 -42.15 8.70
C SER A 246 10.05 -40.73 8.27
N THR A 247 10.96 -39.78 8.50
CA THR A 247 10.85 -38.42 7.97
C THR A 247 11.63 -38.23 6.67
N SER A 248 12.34 -39.26 6.19
CA SER A 248 13.20 -39.15 5.01
C SER A 248 12.70 -40.05 3.89
N CYS A 249 11.93 -39.44 3.01
CA CYS A 249 11.51 -39.99 1.73
C CYS A 249 11.56 -38.86 0.71
N PRO A 250 12.75 -38.51 0.22
CA PRO A 250 12.91 -37.32 -0.60
C PRO A 250 12.24 -37.48 -1.97
N ILE A 251 11.52 -36.43 -2.37
CA ILE A 251 10.99 -36.29 -3.73
C ILE A 251 11.80 -35.27 -4.53
N GLU A 252 11.74 -35.43 -5.84
CA GLU A 252 12.25 -34.48 -6.83
C GLU A 252 11.09 -33.90 -7.63
N VAL A 253 11.25 -32.66 -8.09
CA VAL A 253 10.26 -31.99 -8.92
C VAL A 253 10.90 -31.47 -10.18
N ALA A 254 10.24 -31.72 -11.30
CA ALA A 254 10.67 -31.20 -12.59
C ALA A 254 9.51 -30.60 -13.38
N ASP A 255 9.87 -29.64 -14.23
CA ASP A 255 9.06 -29.14 -15.32
C ASP A 255 9.20 -30.06 -16.54
N ILE A 256 8.05 -30.55 -17.02
CA ILE A 256 7.89 -31.46 -18.16
C ILE A 256 6.94 -30.88 -19.22
N THR A 257 6.82 -29.55 -19.29
CA THR A 257 5.89 -28.85 -20.19
C THR A 257 6.10 -29.20 -21.66
N GLU A 258 7.35 -29.30 -22.11
CA GLU A 258 7.70 -29.61 -23.49
C GLU A 258 7.91 -31.12 -23.67
N PRO A 259 6.94 -31.84 -24.31
CA PRO A 259 7.01 -33.29 -24.37
C PRO A 259 8.13 -33.75 -25.31
N GLY A 260 9.21 -34.27 -24.74
CA GLY A 260 10.37 -34.76 -25.49
C GLY A 260 11.67 -34.00 -25.20
N ASP A 261 11.64 -32.90 -24.45
CA ASP A 261 12.84 -32.29 -23.89
C ASP A 261 13.23 -32.92 -22.56
N ASP A 262 14.48 -32.70 -22.13
CA ASP A 262 14.91 -33.18 -20.83
C ASP A 262 14.15 -32.45 -19.72
N PRO A 263 13.59 -33.17 -18.73
CA PRO A 263 12.87 -32.56 -17.62
C PRO A 263 13.77 -31.56 -16.88
N MET A 264 13.32 -30.32 -16.74
CA MET A 264 14.05 -29.31 -16.00
C MET A 264 13.80 -29.50 -14.50
N VAL A 265 14.80 -30.00 -13.77
CA VAL A 265 14.70 -30.23 -12.32
C VAL A 265 14.63 -28.90 -11.58
N LEU A 266 13.48 -28.63 -10.95
CA LEU A 266 13.20 -27.47 -10.11
C LEU A 266 13.65 -27.72 -8.67
N VAL A 267 13.36 -28.90 -8.13
CA VAL A 267 13.70 -29.30 -6.76
C VAL A 267 14.37 -30.68 -6.77
N LYS A 268 15.57 -30.77 -6.18
CA LYS A 268 16.42 -31.98 -6.22
C LYS A 268 16.19 -32.96 -5.08
N SER A 269 15.64 -32.49 -3.97
CA SER A 269 15.41 -33.30 -2.78
C SER A 269 14.48 -32.52 -1.86
N LEU A 270 13.33 -33.10 -1.54
CA LEU A 270 12.39 -32.54 -0.57
C LEU A 270 11.83 -33.67 0.28
N ASP A 271 12.24 -33.73 1.54
CA ASP A 271 11.79 -34.75 2.49
C ASP A 271 10.37 -34.45 3.03
N TYR A 272 9.73 -35.44 3.65
CA TYR A 272 8.41 -35.27 4.25
C TYR A 272 8.40 -34.16 5.30
N GLY A 273 7.40 -33.29 5.24
CA GLY A 273 7.25 -32.16 6.16
C GLY A 273 8.14 -30.97 5.86
N GLN A 274 8.94 -31.02 4.79
CA GLN A 274 9.74 -29.88 4.33
C GLN A 274 9.02 -29.08 3.23
N ALA A 275 9.46 -27.83 3.09
CA ALA A 275 9.06 -26.96 1.99
C ALA A 275 10.27 -26.49 1.18
N ALA A 276 10.09 -26.37 -0.13
CA ALA A 276 11.01 -25.74 -1.04
C ALA A 276 10.39 -24.47 -1.60
N HIS A 277 11.16 -23.38 -1.62
CA HIS A 277 10.74 -22.11 -2.19
C HIS A 277 11.55 -21.84 -3.46
N PHE A 278 10.87 -21.54 -4.55
CA PHE A 278 11.51 -21.19 -5.81
C PHE A 278 10.63 -20.22 -6.60
N GLU A 279 11.26 -19.52 -7.54
CA GLU A 279 10.61 -18.55 -8.41
C GLU A 279 10.61 -19.08 -9.84
N ILE A 280 9.47 -18.95 -10.52
CA ILE A 280 9.32 -19.34 -11.93
C ILE A 280 8.76 -18.17 -12.71
N LYS A 281 9.03 -18.10 -14.01
CA LYS A 281 8.45 -17.06 -14.86
C LYS A 281 6.96 -17.29 -15.06
N GLU A 282 6.23 -16.23 -15.38
CA GLU A 282 4.85 -16.40 -15.86
C GLU A 282 4.81 -17.35 -17.07
N GLY A 283 3.79 -18.21 -17.11
CA GLY A 283 3.68 -19.20 -18.18
C GLY A 283 2.79 -20.40 -17.84
N GLU A 284 2.70 -21.30 -18.81
CA GLU A 284 1.98 -22.56 -18.64
C GLU A 284 2.97 -23.68 -18.33
N TYR A 285 2.81 -24.32 -17.16
CA TYR A 285 3.71 -25.35 -16.68
C TYR A 285 3.00 -26.69 -16.50
N THR A 286 3.65 -27.78 -16.90
CA THR A 286 3.28 -29.16 -16.55
C THR A 286 4.35 -29.65 -15.60
N LEU A 287 4.04 -29.70 -14.32
CA LEU A 287 5.00 -30.10 -13.29
C LEU A 287 4.75 -31.55 -12.87
N ALA A 288 5.83 -32.28 -12.60
CA ALA A 288 5.75 -33.65 -12.13
C ALA A 288 6.68 -33.87 -10.94
N THR A 289 6.21 -34.70 -10.00
CA THR A 289 6.94 -35.12 -8.80
C THR A 289 7.40 -36.55 -8.96
N TYR A 290 8.64 -36.85 -8.59
CA TYR A 290 9.27 -38.17 -8.71
C TYR A 290 9.94 -38.56 -7.38
N PRO A 291 10.20 -39.85 -7.11
CA PRO A 291 11.08 -40.21 -6.01
C PRO A 291 12.51 -39.78 -6.36
N GLN A 292 13.32 -39.47 -5.35
CA GLN A 292 14.70 -39.03 -5.56
C GLN A 292 15.49 -39.98 -6.48
N GLY A 293 16.31 -39.42 -7.37
CA GLY A 293 17.18 -40.13 -8.30
C GLY A 293 16.50 -40.65 -9.56
N HIS A 294 15.17 -40.66 -9.66
CA HIS A 294 14.45 -41.21 -10.81
C HIS A 294 14.61 -40.34 -12.06
N ILE A 295 14.54 -39.02 -11.91
CA ILE A 295 14.71 -38.09 -13.05
C ILE A 295 16.12 -38.19 -13.61
N ARG A 296 17.13 -38.21 -12.74
CA ARG A 296 18.54 -38.27 -13.14
C ARG A 296 18.91 -39.59 -13.81
N ALA A 297 18.46 -40.72 -13.26
CA ALA A 297 18.67 -42.03 -13.88
C ALA A 297 18.09 -42.07 -15.30
N ALA A 298 16.91 -41.50 -15.48
CA ALA A 298 16.27 -41.46 -16.77
C ALA A 298 17.01 -40.53 -17.77
N ILE A 299 17.43 -39.33 -17.36
CA ILE A 299 18.22 -38.44 -18.24
C ILE A 299 19.56 -39.10 -18.64
N ASP A 300 20.23 -39.77 -17.69
CA ASP A 300 21.51 -40.43 -17.95
C ASP A 300 21.36 -41.62 -18.93
N GLU A 301 20.24 -42.35 -18.91
CA GLU A 301 19.92 -43.43 -19.85
C GLU A 301 19.62 -42.95 -21.29
N ARG A 302 19.10 -41.72 -21.43
CA ARG A 302 18.86 -41.07 -22.73
C ARG A 302 20.14 -40.83 -23.53
N GLY A 303 21.28 -40.73 -22.85
CA GLY A 303 22.59 -40.51 -23.48
C GLY A 303 23.02 -41.59 -24.49
N ASP A 304 22.35 -42.75 -24.52
CA ASP A 304 22.70 -43.89 -25.38
C ASP A 304 21.57 -44.33 -26.34
N THR A 305 20.35 -43.79 -26.24
CA THR A 305 19.22 -44.18 -27.11
C THR A 305 18.29 -43.01 -27.46
N ASP A 306 17.87 -42.93 -28.74
CA ASP A 306 16.88 -41.97 -29.29
C ASP A 306 15.43 -42.24 -28.80
N GLU A 307 15.25 -43.04 -27.75
CA GLU A 307 13.94 -43.46 -27.25
C GLU A 307 13.35 -42.40 -26.31
N LYS A 308 12.03 -42.15 -26.43
CA LYS A 308 11.32 -41.22 -25.54
C LYS A 308 11.31 -41.81 -24.12
N LEU A 309 11.79 -41.04 -23.16
CA LEU A 309 11.70 -41.38 -21.74
C LEU A 309 10.24 -41.50 -21.31
N ASP A 310 9.82 -42.70 -20.92
CA ASP A 310 8.57 -42.92 -20.19
C ASP A 310 8.87 -42.76 -18.69
N LEU A 311 8.81 -41.52 -18.24
CA LEU A 311 9.04 -41.14 -16.85
C LEU A 311 7.76 -41.37 -16.05
N ASP A 312 7.68 -42.50 -15.34
CA ASP A 312 6.58 -42.76 -14.40
C ASP A 312 6.70 -41.80 -13.19
N ALA A 313 6.00 -40.67 -13.27
CA ALA A 313 5.89 -39.71 -12.17
C ALA A 313 5.04 -40.28 -11.03
N LEU A 314 5.38 -39.92 -9.78
CA LEU A 314 4.48 -40.15 -8.64
C LEU A 314 3.17 -39.39 -8.87
N VAL A 315 3.27 -38.12 -9.25
CA VAL A 315 2.14 -37.28 -9.63
C VAL A 315 2.56 -36.39 -10.78
N GLN A 316 1.71 -36.34 -11.80
CA GLN A 316 1.79 -35.35 -12.85
C GLN A 316 0.64 -34.36 -12.70
N VAL A 317 0.96 -33.08 -12.78
CA VAL A 317 -0.05 -32.01 -12.82
C VAL A 317 -0.39 -31.71 -14.26
N ASP A 318 -1.68 -31.62 -14.57
CA ASP A 318 -2.14 -31.04 -15.83
C ASP A 318 -1.58 -29.62 -16.01
N LYS A 319 -1.54 -29.17 -17.25
CA LYS A 319 -1.01 -27.85 -17.60
C LYS A 319 -1.66 -26.75 -16.76
N LYS A 320 -0.86 -26.04 -15.95
CA LYS A 320 -1.31 -24.99 -15.04
C LYS A 320 -0.74 -23.65 -15.50
N VAL A 321 -1.63 -22.67 -15.67
CA VAL A 321 -1.25 -21.27 -15.91
C VAL A 321 -0.83 -20.65 -14.59
N ILE A 322 0.35 -20.01 -14.58
CA ILE A 322 0.90 -19.31 -13.43
C ILE A 322 1.07 -17.84 -13.81
N ASP A 323 0.33 -16.97 -13.11
CA ASP A 323 0.30 -15.53 -13.33
C ASP A 323 1.43 -14.83 -12.56
N GLN A 324 1.91 -13.70 -13.10
CA GLN A 324 2.89 -12.84 -12.45
C GLN A 324 2.44 -12.36 -11.05
N ASN A 325 3.40 -12.13 -10.16
CA ASN A 325 3.20 -11.66 -8.79
C ASN A 325 2.27 -12.54 -7.92
N THR A 326 1.97 -13.75 -8.37
CA THR A 326 1.17 -14.71 -7.61
C THR A 326 2.06 -15.54 -6.71
N GLY A 327 1.65 -15.69 -5.45
CA GLY A 327 2.21 -16.68 -4.55
C GLY A 327 1.37 -17.93 -4.65
N VAL A 328 1.99 -19.08 -4.78
CA VAL A 328 1.29 -20.34 -4.91
C VAL A 328 1.85 -21.33 -3.91
N LEU A 329 0.98 -21.86 -3.04
CA LEU A 329 1.28 -22.98 -2.18
C LEU A 329 0.86 -24.27 -2.91
N TRP A 330 1.86 -25.07 -3.23
CA TRP A 330 1.71 -26.35 -3.88
C TRP A 330 1.94 -27.46 -2.85
N VAL A 331 0.87 -28.20 -2.51
CA VAL A 331 0.94 -29.30 -1.55
C VAL A 331 0.87 -30.63 -2.28
N VAL A 332 1.93 -31.43 -2.17
CA VAL A 332 1.96 -32.83 -2.62
C VAL A 332 1.44 -33.68 -1.49
N THR A 333 0.24 -34.22 -1.63
CA THR A 333 -0.44 -35.04 -0.61
C THR A 333 -0.95 -36.34 -1.24
N GLN A 334 -1.78 -37.08 -0.53
CA GLN A 334 -2.35 -38.34 -0.98
C GLN A 334 -3.87 -38.34 -0.78
N ASP A 335 -4.57 -39.02 -1.68
CA ASP A 335 -6.00 -39.25 -1.65
C ASP A 335 -6.26 -40.73 -1.40
N THR A 336 -7.16 -41.04 -0.46
CA THR A 336 -7.54 -42.41 -0.12
C THR A 336 -8.95 -42.66 -0.64
N THR A 337 -9.07 -43.19 -1.85
CA THR A 337 -10.35 -43.64 -2.40
C THR A 337 -10.47 -45.16 -2.26
N GLY A 338 -11.20 -45.62 -1.24
CA GLY A 338 -11.30 -47.05 -0.93
C GLY A 338 -10.02 -47.58 -0.28
N SER A 339 -9.36 -48.58 -0.88
CA SER A 339 -8.10 -49.15 -0.38
C SER A 339 -6.87 -48.70 -1.17
N THR A 340 -7.01 -47.76 -2.10
CA THR A 340 -5.91 -47.29 -2.94
C THR A 340 -5.52 -45.88 -2.52
N ILE A 341 -4.26 -45.74 -2.10
CA ILE A 341 -3.61 -44.46 -1.85
C ILE A 341 -3.08 -43.96 -3.19
N ARG A 342 -3.53 -42.77 -3.61
CA ARG A 342 -3.04 -42.12 -4.83
C ARG A 342 -2.44 -40.77 -4.46
N PRO A 343 -1.18 -40.52 -4.81
CA PRO A 343 -0.60 -39.20 -4.60
C PRO A 343 -1.33 -38.16 -5.47
N LYS A 344 -1.49 -36.96 -4.94
CA LYS A 344 -2.31 -35.90 -5.51
C LYS A 344 -1.72 -34.54 -5.15
N ILE A 345 -2.00 -33.58 -6.00
CA ILE A 345 -1.46 -32.23 -5.86
C ILE A 345 -2.59 -31.25 -5.65
N LEU A 346 -2.42 -30.40 -4.63
CA LEU A 346 -3.33 -29.31 -4.31
C LEU A 346 -2.62 -27.97 -4.51
N TRP A 347 -3.38 -27.01 -5.02
CA TRP A 347 -2.91 -25.67 -5.35
C TRP A 347 -3.74 -24.68 -4.55
N PHE A 348 -3.06 -23.88 -3.74
CA PHE A 348 -3.68 -22.82 -2.96
C PHE A 348 -3.02 -21.51 -3.36
N ALA A 349 -3.82 -20.53 -3.76
CA ALA A 349 -3.30 -19.18 -3.87
C ALA A 349 -2.76 -18.76 -2.49
N LEU A 350 -1.52 -18.29 -2.44
CA LEU A 350 -1.08 -17.42 -1.37
C LEU A 350 -1.58 -16.05 -1.82
N ASP A 351 -2.54 -15.48 -1.11
CA ASP A 351 -2.89 -14.08 -1.31
C ASP A 351 -1.69 -13.25 -0.90
N ASN A 352 -0.77 -13.10 -1.85
CA ASN A 352 0.26 -12.09 -1.80
C ASN A 352 -0.48 -10.77 -2.04
N ASN A 353 -1.13 -10.23 -1.02
CA ASN A 353 -1.49 -8.82 -1.04
C ASN A 353 -0.60 -8.04 -0.06
N PRO A 354 0.71 -7.89 -0.33
CA PRO A 354 1.53 -6.87 0.32
C PRO A 354 1.22 -5.45 -0.20
N ASP A 355 0.09 -5.27 -0.91
CA ASP A 355 -0.20 -4.06 -1.68
C ASP A 355 -1.04 -3.03 -0.90
N PHE A 356 -1.16 -3.18 0.42
CA PHE A 356 -1.67 -2.09 1.26
C PHE A 356 -0.66 -0.95 1.32
N GLY A 357 -0.81 0.02 0.41
CA GLY A 357 -0.02 1.26 0.36
C GLY A 357 0.98 1.35 -0.79
N SER A 358 1.15 0.29 -1.59
CA SER A 358 1.90 0.38 -2.85
C SER A 358 1.10 1.19 -3.88
N ALA A 359 1.79 1.89 -4.77
CA ALA A 359 1.14 2.66 -5.82
C ALA A 359 0.41 1.77 -6.85
N GLU A 360 0.90 0.53 -7.02
CA GLU A 360 0.33 -0.45 -7.95
C GLU A 360 -0.95 -1.07 -7.38
N GLY A 361 -0.92 -1.52 -6.13
CA GLY A 361 -2.08 -2.09 -5.44
C GLY A 361 -3.22 -1.11 -5.25
N MET A 362 -2.89 0.11 -4.80
CA MET A 362 -3.89 1.19 -4.72
C MET A 362 -4.44 1.53 -6.11
N GLY A 363 -3.61 1.46 -7.16
CA GLY A 363 -4.04 1.65 -8.54
C GLY A 363 -5.02 0.56 -9.00
N GLN A 364 -4.70 -0.71 -8.76
CA GLN A 364 -5.57 -1.84 -9.10
C GLN A 364 -6.92 -1.72 -8.39
N LEU A 365 -6.93 -1.54 -7.07
CA LEU A 365 -8.17 -1.37 -6.28
C LEU A 365 -9.05 -0.22 -6.80
N LEU A 366 -8.44 0.91 -7.18
CA LEU A 366 -9.14 2.07 -7.73
C LEU A 366 -9.74 1.81 -9.12
N PHE A 367 -9.07 1.02 -9.95
CA PHE A 367 -9.52 0.72 -11.32
C PHE A 367 -10.37 -0.56 -11.44
N THR A 368 -10.42 -1.41 -10.41
CA THR A 368 -11.27 -2.60 -10.36
C THR A 368 -12.49 -2.38 -9.47
N ASP A 369 -12.29 -2.34 -8.15
CA ASP A 369 -13.37 -2.39 -7.15
C ASP A 369 -14.01 -1.02 -6.94
N TYR A 370 -13.20 0.04 -6.98
CA TYR A 370 -13.64 1.41 -6.71
C TYR A 370 -13.79 2.27 -7.97
N LEU A 371 -13.79 1.65 -9.16
CA LEU A 371 -13.90 2.37 -10.44
C LEU A 371 -15.15 3.26 -10.50
N LEU A 372 -16.32 2.69 -10.18
CA LEU A 372 -17.60 3.41 -10.23
C LEU A 372 -17.69 4.55 -9.19
N PRO A 373 -17.38 4.35 -7.90
CA PRO A 373 -17.27 5.45 -6.93
C PRO A 373 -16.30 6.56 -7.39
N PHE A 374 -15.14 6.19 -7.93
CA PHE A 374 -14.13 7.15 -8.38
C PHE A 374 -14.62 8.00 -9.56
N GLU A 375 -15.28 7.38 -10.54
CA GLU A 375 -15.86 8.08 -11.69
C GLU A 375 -16.97 9.07 -11.27
N VAL A 376 -17.83 8.67 -10.32
CA VAL A 376 -18.89 9.53 -9.78
C VAL A 376 -18.30 10.77 -9.08
N ILE A 377 -17.23 10.59 -8.30
CA ILE A 377 -16.53 11.71 -7.65
C ILE A 377 -15.93 12.64 -8.71
N GLY A 378 -15.28 12.09 -9.75
CA GLY A 378 -14.74 12.88 -10.86
C GLY A 378 -15.80 13.73 -11.57
N LEU A 379 -16.97 13.14 -11.85
CA LEU A 379 -18.09 13.84 -12.49
C LEU A 379 -18.69 14.92 -11.58
N LEU A 380 -18.77 14.65 -10.27
CA LEU A 380 -19.22 15.62 -9.27
C LEU A 380 -18.26 16.83 -9.22
N LEU A 381 -16.95 16.59 -9.17
CA LEU A 381 -15.93 17.63 -9.15
C LEU A 381 -15.95 18.49 -10.44
N LEU A 382 -16.11 17.86 -11.60
CA LEU A 382 -16.24 18.56 -12.88
C LEU A 382 -17.48 19.48 -12.86
N THR A 383 -18.61 18.97 -12.37
CA THR A 383 -19.85 19.74 -12.25
C THR A 383 -19.69 20.92 -11.30
N ALA A 384 -19.01 20.72 -10.16
CA ALA A 384 -18.72 21.78 -9.19
C ALA A 384 -17.87 22.90 -9.81
N MET A 385 -16.81 22.55 -10.56
CA MET A 385 -15.95 23.51 -11.24
C MET A 385 -16.73 24.34 -12.27
N VAL A 386 -17.54 23.69 -13.12
CA VAL A 386 -18.40 24.37 -14.09
C VAL A 386 -19.39 25.30 -13.38
N GLY A 387 -19.99 24.86 -12.27
CA GLY A 387 -20.88 25.66 -11.45
C GLY A 387 -20.23 26.95 -10.93
N VAL A 388 -19.02 26.86 -10.40
CA VAL A 388 -18.24 28.02 -9.92
C VAL A 388 -17.93 29.00 -11.05
N ILE A 389 -17.54 28.52 -12.24
CA ILE A 389 -17.24 29.36 -13.40
C ILE A 389 -18.50 30.11 -13.88
N VAL A 390 -19.65 29.43 -13.94
CA VAL A 390 -20.92 30.06 -14.34
C VAL A 390 -21.34 31.13 -13.33
N LEU A 391 -21.20 30.85 -12.03
CA LEU A 391 -21.54 31.79 -10.96
C LEU A 391 -20.62 33.02 -10.93
N THR A 392 -19.35 32.87 -11.30
CA THR A 392 -18.39 33.99 -11.32
C THR A 392 -18.49 34.84 -12.59
N LYS A 393 -19.21 34.38 -13.62
CA LYS A 393 -19.40 35.12 -14.86
C LYS A 393 -20.44 36.23 -14.69
N GLN A 394 -19.99 37.41 -14.23
CA GLN A 394 -20.85 38.59 -14.16
C GLN A 394 -21.12 39.16 -15.57
N HIS A 395 -22.40 39.35 -15.90
CA HIS A 395 -22.80 40.18 -17.03
C HIS A 395 -22.60 41.65 -16.66
N GLU A 396 -21.57 42.28 -17.23
CA GLU A 396 -21.53 43.74 -17.28
C GLU A 396 -22.71 44.23 -18.11
N THR A 397 -23.74 44.73 -17.43
CA THR A 397 -24.81 45.47 -18.09
C THR A 397 -24.18 46.72 -18.71
N PRO A 398 -24.34 46.97 -20.02
CA PRO A 398 -23.71 48.13 -20.66
C PRO A 398 -24.26 49.39 -19.99
N LYS A 399 -23.40 50.08 -19.23
CA LYS A 399 -23.75 51.37 -18.63
C LYS A 399 -24.15 52.31 -19.76
N LYS A 400 -25.44 52.64 -19.85
CA LYS A 400 -25.94 53.71 -20.75
C LYS A 400 -25.02 54.92 -20.58
N PRO A 401 -24.40 55.44 -21.66
CA PRO A 401 -23.56 56.61 -21.54
C PRO A 401 -24.42 57.75 -21.02
N ARG A 402 -24.22 58.11 -19.75
CA ARG A 402 -24.77 59.34 -19.19
C ARG A 402 -24.06 60.46 -19.93
N PHE A 403 -24.75 61.03 -20.91
CA PHE A 403 -24.32 62.25 -21.59
C PHE A 403 -24.26 63.36 -20.54
N ARG A 404 -23.13 63.47 -19.84
CA ARG A 404 -22.78 64.66 -19.06
C ARG A 404 -22.56 65.75 -20.09
N ARG A 405 -23.61 66.55 -20.36
CA ARG A 405 -23.41 67.88 -20.94
C ARG A 405 -22.37 68.56 -20.04
N ARG A 406 -21.14 68.71 -20.53
CA ARG A 406 -20.23 69.73 -20.02
C ARG A 406 -20.99 71.04 -20.19
N MET A 407 -21.55 71.57 -19.11
CA MET A 407 -21.76 73.01 -19.07
C MET A 407 -20.36 73.59 -19.10
N ALA A 408 -20.02 74.23 -20.22
CA ALA A 408 -18.90 75.14 -20.26
C ALA A 408 -19.08 76.12 -19.10
N ASN A 409 -18.02 76.34 -18.34
CA ASN A 409 -17.95 77.37 -17.33
C ASN A 409 -18.23 78.70 -18.05
N VAL A 410 -19.46 79.22 -17.96
CA VAL A 410 -19.80 80.54 -18.48
C VAL A 410 -19.13 81.52 -17.52
N PRO A 411 -18.15 82.33 -17.95
CA PRO A 411 -17.62 83.38 -17.11
C PRO A 411 -18.79 84.27 -16.71
N GLY A 412 -18.92 84.55 -15.41
CA GLY A 412 -19.98 85.41 -14.88
C GLY A 412 -20.05 86.69 -15.70
N ASN A 413 -21.24 87.00 -16.20
CA ASN A 413 -21.49 88.26 -16.90
C ASN A 413 -21.14 89.40 -15.93
N PRO A 414 -20.26 90.36 -16.27
CA PRO A 414 -19.93 91.45 -15.38
C PRO A 414 -21.21 92.21 -15.01
N THR A 415 -21.31 92.63 -13.75
CA THR A 415 -22.46 93.42 -13.31
C THR A 415 -22.48 94.75 -14.05
N VAL A 416 -23.67 95.34 -14.25
CA VAL A 416 -23.81 96.64 -14.94
C VAL A 416 -22.93 97.71 -14.29
N GLU A 417 -22.72 97.63 -12.97
CA GLU A 417 -21.81 98.47 -12.19
C GLU A 417 -20.34 98.38 -12.67
N GLU A 418 -19.83 97.17 -12.93
CA GLU A 418 -18.45 96.93 -13.36
C GLU A 418 -18.21 97.40 -14.80
N TYR A 419 -19.19 97.20 -15.68
CA TYR A 419 -19.14 97.72 -17.05
C TYR A 419 -19.15 99.25 -17.06
N MET A 420 -20.05 99.88 -16.29
CA MET A 420 -20.12 101.34 -16.18
C MET A 420 -18.85 101.96 -15.55
N GLN A 421 -18.20 101.26 -14.61
CA GLN A 421 -16.92 101.70 -14.04
C GLN A 421 -15.77 101.62 -15.04
N SER A 422 -15.74 100.60 -15.91
CA SER A 422 -14.74 100.50 -16.98
C SER A 422 -14.85 101.63 -18.00
N LEU A 423 -16.08 102.06 -18.33
CA LEU A 423 -16.34 103.20 -19.21
C LEU A 423 -16.02 104.56 -18.55
N ARG A 424 -16.11 104.66 -17.22
CA ARG A 424 -15.73 105.88 -16.48
C ARG A 424 -14.22 106.05 -16.28
N LYS A 425 -13.42 104.98 -16.38
CA LYS A 425 -11.99 105.00 -16.02
C LYS A 425 -11.04 105.32 -17.17
N ASN A 426 -11.52 105.67 -18.36
CA ASN A 426 -10.65 106.07 -19.48
C ASN A 426 -10.93 107.50 -19.97
N PRO A 427 -10.43 108.53 -19.27
CA PRO A 427 -10.30 109.86 -19.85
C PRO A 427 -9.01 109.95 -20.68
N ALA A 428 -9.21 110.09 -22.00
CA ALA A 428 -8.36 110.79 -22.96
C ALA A 428 -6.88 110.37 -23.14
N ASP A 429 -6.59 109.69 -24.25
CA ASP A 429 -5.49 110.10 -25.12
C ASP A 429 -5.77 109.73 -26.60
N SER A 430 -6.23 110.73 -27.36
CA SER A 430 -5.78 110.95 -28.73
C SER A 430 -6.06 112.42 -29.09
N SER A 431 -5.06 113.26 -28.81
CA SER A 431 -4.64 114.31 -29.76
C SER A 431 -4.36 113.64 -31.12
N GLY A 432 -4.59 114.21 -32.30
CA GLY A 432 -5.07 115.49 -32.79
C GLY A 432 -5.07 115.42 -34.33
N ASP A 433 -5.66 116.42 -34.98
CA ASP A 433 -5.77 116.69 -36.43
C ASP A 433 -6.86 115.97 -37.25
#